data_AF-A0A258F4M7-F1
#
_entry.id   AF-A0A258F4M7-F1
#
_cell.length_a   1.000
_cell.length_b   1.000
_cell.length_c   1.000
_cell.angle_alpha   90.00
_cell.angle_beta   90.00
_cell.angle_gamma   90.00
#
_symmetry.space_group_name_H-M   'P 1'
#
loop_
_entity.id
_entity.type
_entity.pdbx_description
1 polymer ?
#
loop_
_entity_poly.entity_id
_entity_poly.type
_entity_poly.pdbx_seq_one_letter_code
_entity_poly.pdbx_strand_id
1 'polypeptide(L)'
;MWWARASRRRSPTLRPKSPLLPRFNCHGAGASYFVEALRRGATGALSGMDRATADSMGMLATVMNALALKDALMRAGVPARVQTAVAITHVGEAFERDTAVRHLEAGSVVIFGGGTGNPFFTTDTAAALRGAEIGADLLLKATKVDGVYTADPKKDAMATRYTSLSFDEAIRNNLAVLDTAAFALCREQKLPLVVFDIFKPGALKRVVMGEDEGTRVTP
;
A
#
# COMPACT_ATOMS: atom_id res chain seq x y z
N MET A 1 2.68 -4.56 2.53
CA MET A 1 2.25 -4.38 1.12
C MET A 1 1.10 -3.41 1.18
N TRP A 2 1.13 -2.35 0.38
CA TRP A 2 0.10 -1.32 0.42
C TRP A 2 -0.94 -1.58 -0.65
N TRP A 3 -2.21 -1.33 -0.35
CA TRP A 3 -3.27 -1.31 -1.34
C TRP A 3 -4.02 0.02 -1.18
N ALA A 4 -4.49 0.64 -2.25
CA ALA A 4 -5.39 1.80 -2.14
C ALA A 4 -6.62 1.57 -3.00
N ARG A 5 -7.77 2.12 -2.60
CA ARG A 5 -9.03 2.02 -3.37
C ARG A 5 -9.36 3.40 -3.97
N ALA A 6 -9.71 3.45 -5.25
CA ALA A 6 -10.28 4.62 -5.92
C ALA A 6 -11.57 4.22 -6.67
N SER A 7 -12.71 4.88 -6.41
CA SER A 7 -14.02 4.48 -6.98
C SER A 7 -14.27 4.93 -8.45
N ARG A 8 -14.97 4.10 -9.25
CA ARG A 8 -15.38 4.30 -10.66
C ARG A 8 -16.88 4.61 -10.81
N ARG A 9 -17.23 5.35 -11.88
CA ARG A 9 -18.50 5.16 -12.64
C ARG A 9 -18.34 4.03 -13.70
N ARG A 10 -19.41 3.25 -13.93
CA ARG A 10 -19.54 1.86 -14.48
C ARG A 10 -18.92 1.51 -15.87
N SER A 11 -18.48 0.24 -16.07
CA SER A 11 -18.66 -0.70 -17.24
C SER A 11 -17.66 -1.92 -17.21
N PRO A 12 -17.77 -2.98 -18.06
CA PRO A 12 -18.43 -4.28 -17.86
C PRO A 12 -17.49 -5.46 -17.47
N THR A 13 -18.09 -6.58 -17.06
CA THR A 13 -17.53 -7.75 -16.36
C THR A 13 -16.75 -8.77 -17.21
N LEU A 14 -15.55 -9.17 -16.75
CA LEU A 14 -14.80 -10.36 -17.19
C LEU A 14 -14.36 -11.20 -15.97
N ARG A 15 -14.41 -12.54 -16.05
CA ARG A 15 -14.10 -13.48 -14.94
C ARG A 15 -12.71 -14.14 -15.12
N PRO A 16 -11.82 -14.20 -14.10
CA PRO A 16 -10.57 -14.98 -14.16
C PRO A 16 -10.65 -16.38 -13.51
N LYS A 17 -9.81 -17.31 -14.00
CA LYS A 17 -9.66 -18.72 -13.58
C LYS A 17 -8.23 -18.97 -13.01
N SER A 18 -7.96 -18.75 -11.71
CA SER A 18 -6.74 -19.27 -11.05
C SER A 18 -6.81 -19.22 -9.51
N PRO A 19 -6.21 -20.17 -8.74
CA PRO A 19 -6.39 -20.29 -7.29
C PRO A 19 -5.25 -19.73 -6.40
N LEU A 20 -4.15 -19.18 -6.94
CA LEU A 20 -2.92 -18.89 -6.16
C LEU A 20 -2.67 -17.41 -5.77
N LEU A 21 -3.66 -16.55 -5.94
CA LEU A 21 -3.67 -15.17 -5.42
C LEU A 21 -4.98 -14.99 -4.63
N PRO A 22 -5.03 -14.16 -3.56
CA PRO A 22 -6.32 -13.77 -2.99
C PRO A 22 -7.17 -13.26 -4.15
N ARG A 23 -8.36 -13.84 -4.36
CA ARG A 23 -9.22 -13.56 -5.51
C ARG A 23 -9.41 -12.04 -5.67
N PHE A 24 -8.59 -11.41 -6.52
CA PHE A 24 -8.75 -10.02 -6.93
C PHE A 24 -9.93 -9.96 -7.88
N ASN A 25 -11.14 -9.87 -7.32
CA ASN A 25 -12.30 -9.55 -8.11
C ASN A 25 -12.35 -8.03 -8.32
N CYS A 26 -11.45 -7.51 -9.17
CA CYS A 26 -11.39 -6.10 -9.55
C CYS A 26 -12.71 -5.63 -10.21
N HIS A 27 -13.47 -6.58 -10.76
CA HIS A 27 -14.62 -6.33 -11.64
C HIS A 27 -15.95 -6.10 -10.89
N GLY A 28 -16.02 -6.42 -9.59
CA GLY A 28 -17.26 -6.30 -8.80
C GLY A 28 -17.39 -5.02 -7.98
N ALA A 29 -16.28 -4.33 -7.68
CA ALA A 29 -16.25 -3.26 -6.67
C ALA A 29 -16.10 -1.84 -7.25
N GLY A 30 -15.98 -1.70 -8.58
CA GLY A 30 -15.76 -0.40 -9.23
C GLY A 30 -14.58 0.35 -8.61
N ALA A 31 -13.50 -0.36 -8.31
CA ALA A 31 -12.38 0.14 -7.52
C ALA A 31 -11.07 -0.07 -8.29
N SER A 32 -10.32 1.01 -8.49
CA SER A 32 -8.97 0.98 -9.02
C SER A 32 -7.99 0.87 -7.87
N TYR A 33 -7.00 -0.01 -8.03
CA TYR A 33 -6.06 -0.33 -6.96
C TYR A 33 -4.66 0.11 -7.30
N PHE A 34 -4.03 0.66 -6.28
CA PHE A 34 -2.61 0.98 -6.30
C PHE A 34 -1.83 0.11 -5.32
N VAL A 35 -0.61 -0.33 -5.65
CA VAL A 35 0.28 -1.11 -4.76
C VAL A 35 1.69 -0.54 -4.65
N GLU A 36 2.10 -0.17 -3.43
CA GLU A 36 3.50 0.18 -3.15
C GLU A 36 4.31 -1.08 -2.89
N ALA A 37 5.37 -1.27 -3.68
CA ALA A 37 6.24 -2.42 -3.56
C ALA A 37 7.08 -2.35 -2.27
N LEU A 38 7.08 -3.44 -1.49
CA LEU A 38 7.73 -3.48 -0.18
C LEU A 38 9.24 -3.77 -0.32
N ARG A 39 10.07 -3.16 0.52
CA ARG A 39 11.46 -3.60 0.74
C ARG A 39 11.49 -4.81 1.69
N ARG A 40 12.02 -5.96 1.26
CA ARG A 40 12.33 -7.08 2.15
C ARG A 40 13.77 -6.96 2.66
N GLY A 41 13.92 -6.93 3.99
CA GLY A 41 15.12 -7.22 4.78
C GLY A 41 16.49 -6.91 4.17
N ALA A 42 17.11 -5.84 4.65
CA ALA A 42 18.57 -5.64 4.52
C ALA A 42 19.19 -5.07 5.81
N THR A 43 18.49 -5.11 6.95
CA THR A 43 18.97 -4.48 8.19
C THR A 43 20.23 -5.11 8.76
N GLY A 44 20.56 -6.37 8.41
CA GLY A 44 21.80 -7.03 8.83
C GLY A 44 22.97 -6.93 7.82
N ALA A 45 22.68 -6.78 6.53
CA ALA A 45 23.70 -6.80 5.47
C ALA A 45 24.29 -5.42 5.13
N LEU A 46 23.80 -4.36 5.79
CA LEU A 46 24.16 -2.95 5.54
C LEU A 46 24.98 -2.31 6.67
N SER A 47 25.48 -3.11 7.62
CA SER A 47 26.27 -2.58 8.73
C SER A 47 27.53 -1.88 8.20
N GLY A 48 27.64 -0.57 8.42
CA GLY A 48 28.73 0.28 7.93
C GLY A 48 28.46 1.02 6.61
N MET A 49 27.30 0.81 5.96
CA MET A 49 26.93 1.54 4.74
C MET A 49 26.30 2.90 5.06
N ASP A 50 26.61 3.91 4.25
CA ASP A 50 25.91 5.20 4.29
C ASP A 50 24.39 5.02 4.08
N ARG A 51 23.61 5.77 4.87
CA ARG A 51 22.15 5.65 4.88
C ARG A 51 21.53 5.97 3.53
N ALA A 52 22.02 6.97 2.80
CA ALA A 52 21.46 7.34 1.50
C ALA A 52 21.71 6.25 0.44
N THR A 53 22.85 5.58 0.53
CA THR A 53 23.18 4.42 -0.33
C THR A 53 22.25 3.25 -0.02
N ALA A 54 22.04 2.94 1.27
CA ALA A 54 21.11 1.90 1.71
C ALA A 54 19.68 2.16 1.24
N ASP A 55 19.21 3.40 1.31
CA ASP A 55 17.87 3.79 0.86
C ASP A 55 17.75 3.69 -0.67
N SER A 56 18.81 4.06 -1.42
CA SER A 56 18.86 3.88 -2.88
C SER A 56 18.74 2.42 -3.30
N MET A 57 19.46 1.52 -2.62
CA MET A 57 19.30 0.07 -2.81
C MET A 57 17.88 -0.38 -2.46
N GLY A 58 17.31 0.17 -1.39
CA GLY A 58 15.92 -0.05 -1.01
C GLY A 58 14.94 0.33 -2.11
N MET A 59 15.10 1.51 -2.72
CA MET A 59 14.28 1.97 -3.83
C MET A 59 14.34 1.00 -5.02
N LEU A 60 15.54 0.57 -5.42
CA LEU A 60 15.70 -0.41 -6.51
C LEU A 60 15.06 -1.77 -6.19
N ALA A 61 15.17 -2.23 -4.94
CA ALA A 61 14.51 -3.46 -4.50
C ALA A 61 12.98 -3.37 -4.63
N THR A 62 12.39 -2.20 -4.34
CA THR A 62 10.95 -1.99 -4.57
C THR A 62 10.59 -1.99 -6.06
N VAL A 63 11.44 -1.45 -6.95
CA VAL A 63 11.23 -1.56 -8.40
C VAL A 63 11.23 -3.01 -8.87
N MET A 64 12.18 -3.83 -8.42
CA MET A 64 12.22 -5.25 -8.75
C MET A 64 10.94 -5.98 -8.31
N ASN A 65 10.47 -5.70 -7.09
CA ASN A 65 9.23 -6.27 -6.57
C ASN A 65 7.99 -5.80 -7.34
N ALA A 66 7.98 -4.54 -7.81
CA ALA A 66 6.90 -4.01 -8.64
C ALA A 66 6.78 -4.76 -9.98
N LEU A 67 7.91 -5.04 -10.64
CA LEU A 67 7.95 -5.80 -11.89
C LEU A 67 7.47 -7.25 -11.69
N ALA A 68 7.92 -7.90 -10.61
CA ALA A 68 7.47 -9.25 -10.28
C ALA A 68 5.95 -9.30 -10.02
N LEU A 69 5.41 -8.31 -9.30
CA LEU A 69 3.98 -8.21 -9.04
C LEU A 69 3.18 -7.95 -10.33
N LYS A 70 3.66 -7.06 -11.21
CA LYS A 70 3.05 -6.80 -12.51
C LYS A 70 2.91 -8.09 -13.31
N ASP A 71 4.00 -8.84 -13.44
CA ASP A 71 4.00 -10.11 -14.17
C ASP A 71 3.02 -11.12 -13.55
N ALA A 72 3.00 -11.27 -12.23
CA ALA A 72 2.05 -12.13 -11.54
C ALA A 72 0.58 -11.73 -11.80
N LEU A 73 0.25 -10.43 -11.76
CA LEU A 73 -1.09 -9.92 -12.05
C LEU A 73 -1.48 -10.13 -13.52
N MET A 74 -0.56 -9.86 -14.45
CA MET A 74 -0.78 -10.06 -15.89
C MET A 74 -1.05 -11.53 -16.22
N ARG A 75 -0.28 -12.46 -15.64
CA ARG A 75 -0.52 -13.92 -15.77
C ARG A 75 -1.87 -14.34 -15.18
N ALA A 76 -2.37 -13.62 -14.18
CA ALA A 76 -3.70 -13.83 -13.60
C ALA A 76 -4.83 -13.15 -14.39
N GLY A 77 -4.54 -12.52 -15.52
CA GLY A 77 -5.52 -11.81 -16.36
C GLY A 77 -5.95 -10.46 -15.80
N VAL A 78 -5.17 -9.87 -14.89
CA VAL A 78 -5.42 -8.54 -14.32
C VAL A 78 -4.49 -7.54 -15.02
N PRO A 79 -5.03 -6.56 -15.77
CA PRO A 79 -4.20 -5.52 -16.39
C PRO A 79 -3.42 -4.76 -15.32
N ALA A 80 -2.09 -4.66 -15.48
CA ALA A 80 -1.23 -3.98 -14.53
C ALA A 80 -0.21 -3.06 -15.23
N ARG A 81 0.16 -1.98 -14.54
CA ARG A 81 1.17 -1.00 -14.97
C ARG A 81 2.13 -0.74 -13.81
N VAL A 82 3.40 -0.51 -14.13
CA VAL A 82 4.43 -0.15 -13.15
C VAL A 82 4.89 1.25 -13.47
N GLN A 83 4.84 2.12 -12.48
CA GLN A 83 5.47 3.43 -12.51
C GLN A 83 6.54 3.52 -11.43
N THR A 84 7.63 4.23 -11.69
CA THR A 84 8.76 4.31 -10.76
C THR A 84 9.08 5.76 -10.40
N ALA A 85 9.32 6.02 -9.12
CA ALA A 85 9.77 7.34 -8.65
C ALA A 85 11.22 7.63 -9.08
N VAL A 86 12.04 6.58 -9.22
CA VAL A 86 13.36 6.64 -9.83
C VAL A 86 13.22 6.33 -11.31
N ALA A 87 13.61 7.25 -12.19
CA ALA A 87 13.56 7.01 -13.63
C ALA A 87 14.62 5.97 -14.04
N ILE A 88 14.16 4.83 -14.56
CA ILE A 88 15.03 3.76 -15.04
C ILE A 88 14.61 3.44 -16.48
N THR A 89 15.40 3.94 -17.43
CA THR A 89 15.17 3.75 -18.86
C THR A 89 15.06 2.27 -19.19
N HIS A 90 14.07 1.91 -20.02
CA HIS A 90 13.75 0.54 -20.45
C HIS A 90 13.16 -0.41 -19.39
N VAL A 91 12.98 0.01 -18.13
CA VAL A 91 12.45 -0.86 -17.06
C VAL A 91 10.99 -0.55 -16.72
N GLY A 92 10.65 0.72 -16.51
CA GLY A 92 9.32 1.14 -16.11
C GLY A 92 9.00 2.56 -16.56
N GLU A 93 7.72 2.91 -16.57
CA GLU A 93 7.29 4.30 -16.79
C GLU A 93 7.74 5.14 -15.59
N ALA A 94 8.27 6.35 -15.82
CA ALA A 94 8.48 7.28 -14.71
C ALA A 94 7.11 7.63 -14.10
N PHE A 95 7.07 7.87 -12.78
CA PHE A 95 5.85 8.31 -12.14
C PHE A 95 5.40 9.64 -12.74
N GLU A 96 4.17 9.64 -13.26
CA GLU A 96 3.47 10.82 -13.73
C GLU A 96 2.01 10.64 -13.31
N ARG A 97 1.53 11.59 -12.51
CA ARG A 97 0.24 11.51 -11.80
C ARG A 97 -0.92 11.27 -12.76
N ASP A 98 -1.03 12.05 -13.82
CA ASP A 98 -2.19 12.00 -14.71
C ASP A 98 -2.20 10.69 -15.51
N THR A 99 -1.03 10.15 -15.84
CA THR A 99 -0.88 8.82 -16.43
C THR A 99 -1.27 7.73 -15.45
N ALA A 100 -0.89 7.83 -14.17
CA ALA A 100 -1.35 6.89 -13.14
C ALA A 100 -2.87 6.90 -13.01
N VAL A 101 -3.48 8.09 -12.94
CA VAL A 101 -4.94 8.26 -12.89
C VAL A 101 -5.59 7.67 -14.13
N ARG A 102 -5.10 7.95 -15.34
CA ARG A 102 -5.64 7.35 -16.58
C ARG A 102 -5.57 5.82 -16.59
N HIS A 103 -4.47 5.23 -16.10
CA HIS A 103 -4.36 3.77 -15.98
C HIS A 103 -5.38 3.20 -14.99
N LEU A 104 -5.56 3.87 -13.84
CA LEU A 104 -6.57 3.51 -12.84
C LEU A 104 -7.98 3.64 -13.43
N GLU A 105 -8.29 4.72 -14.14
CA GLU A 105 -9.56 4.95 -14.82
C GLU A 105 -9.81 3.90 -15.91
N ALA A 106 -8.77 3.46 -16.62
CA ALA A 106 -8.82 2.36 -17.59
C ALA A 106 -8.97 0.97 -16.94
N GLY A 107 -8.92 0.88 -15.61
CA GLY A 107 -9.17 -0.35 -14.85
C GLY A 107 -7.94 -1.23 -14.69
N SER A 108 -6.76 -0.67 -14.94
CA SER A 108 -5.49 -1.32 -14.62
C SER A 108 -5.16 -1.13 -13.15
N VAL A 109 -4.51 -2.13 -12.56
CA VAL A 109 -3.79 -1.97 -11.29
C VAL A 109 -2.51 -1.20 -11.56
N VAL A 110 -2.27 -0.13 -10.84
CA VAL A 110 -1.01 0.63 -10.92
C VAL A 110 -0.12 0.20 -9.76
N ILE A 111 1.18 0.02 -10.00
CA ILE A 111 2.16 -0.42 -9.01
C ILE A 111 3.30 0.60 -9.00
N PHE A 112 3.65 1.15 -7.83
CA PHE A 112 4.66 2.19 -7.71
C PHE A 112 5.88 1.52 -7.09
N GLY A 113 6.99 1.67 -7.79
CA GLY A 113 8.31 1.28 -7.33
C GLY A 113 9.17 2.52 -7.09
N GLY A 114 10.22 2.37 -6.31
CA GLY A 114 11.17 3.44 -6.01
C GLY A 114 10.77 4.34 -4.84
N GLY A 115 9.70 4.03 -4.09
CA GLY A 115 9.30 4.82 -2.93
C GLY A 115 8.97 6.27 -3.29
N THR A 116 9.46 7.21 -2.49
CA THR A 116 9.35 8.65 -2.76
C THR A 116 10.36 9.13 -3.80
N GLY A 117 11.30 8.28 -4.23
CA GLY A 117 12.46 8.67 -5.04
C GLY A 117 13.57 9.38 -4.24
N ASN A 118 13.38 9.57 -2.93
CA ASN A 118 14.29 10.31 -2.06
C ASN A 118 14.75 9.43 -0.88
N PRO A 119 16.05 9.48 -0.50
CA PRO A 119 16.51 8.88 0.75
C PRO A 119 15.81 9.42 1.99
N PHE A 120 15.99 8.74 3.12
CA PHE A 120 15.45 9.07 4.45
C PHE A 120 13.94 8.89 4.64
N PHE A 121 13.18 8.63 3.57
CA PHE A 121 11.75 8.36 3.61
C PHE A 121 11.44 6.86 3.62
N THR A 122 10.32 6.49 4.24
CA THR A 122 9.88 5.09 4.29
C THR A 122 8.90 4.79 3.15
N THR A 123 8.62 3.50 2.95
CA THR A 123 7.54 3.06 2.05
C THR A 123 6.15 3.45 2.55
N ASP A 124 5.98 3.70 3.84
CA ASP A 124 4.71 4.19 4.38
C ASP A 124 4.50 5.65 3.95
N THR A 125 5.57 6.47 3.96
CA THR A 125 5.52 7.84 3.45
C THR A 125 5.23 7.87 1.94
N ALA A 126 5.86 6.97 1.18
CA ALA A 126 5.59 6.84 -0.26
C ALA A 126 4.13 6.47 -0.55
N ALA A 127 3.57 5.51 0.20
CA ALA A 127 2.19 5.09 0.04
C ALA A 127 1.20 6.21 0.38
N ALA A 128 1.45 6.97 1.45
CA ALA A 128 0.65 8.15 1.81
C ALA A 128 0.72 9.25 0.74
N LEU A 129 1.92 9.55 0.24
CA LEU A 129 2.15 10.54 -0.81
C LEU A 129 1.43 10.18 -2.10
N ARG A 130 1.66 8.97 -2.60
CA ARG A 130 1.06 8.49 -3.84
C ARG A 130 -0.46 8.37 -3.72
N GLY A 131 -0.95 7.91 -2.56
CA GLY A 131 -2.38 7.87 -2.25
C GLY A 131 -3.02 9.25 -2.31
N ALA A 132 -2.37 10.27 -1.75
CA ALA A 132 -2.86 11.65 -1.82
C ALA A 132 -2.83 12.20 -3.26
N GLU A 133 -1.73 11.99 -3.99
CA GLU A 133 -1.59 12.51 -5.37
C GLU A 133 -2.64 11.94 -6.33
N ILE A 134 -2.93 10.63 -6.24
CA ILE A 134 -3.94 9.99 -7.10
C ILE A 134 -5.37 10.20 -6.59
N GLY A 135 -5.56 10.85 -5.44
CA GLY A 135 -6.88 11.06 -4.84
C GLY A 135 -7.53 9.76 -4.36
N ALA A 136 -6.76 8.87 -3.72
CA ALA A 136 -7.29 7.62 -3.19
C ALA A 136 -8.33 7.87 -2.09
N ASP A 137 -9.38 7.05 -2.06
CA ASP A 137 -10.44 7.14 -1.05
C ASP A 137 -9.98 6.54 0.30
N LEU A 138 -9.04 5.59 0.25
CA LEU A 138 -8.62 4.79 1.40
C LEU A 138 -7.24 4.18 1.16
N LEU A 139 -6.38 4.28 2.17
CA LEU A 139 -5.07 3.63 2.20
C LEU A 139 -5.10 2.34 3.03
N LEU A 140 -4.62 1.22 2.49
CA LEU A 140 -4.68 -0.09 3.14
C LEU A 140 -3.27 -0.57 3.51
N LYS A 141 -2.96 -0.56 4.80
CA LYS A 141 -1.69 -1.06 5.34
C LYS A 141 -1.80 -2.56 5.62
N ALA A 142 -1.26 -3.37 4.72
CA ALA A 142 -1.21 -4.81 4.94
C ALA A 142 0.04 -5.18 5.74
N THR A 143 -0.17 -5.69 6.97
CA THR A 143 0.88 -6.05 7.93
C THR A 143 0.82 -7.54 8.31
N LYS A 144 1.62 -7.94 9.31
CA LYS A 144 1.60 -9.28 9.93
C LYS A 144 0.68 -9.36 11.16
N VAL A 145 0.11 -8.24 11.58
CA VAL A 145 -0.83 -8.13 12.69
C VAL A 145 -2.16 -7.63 12.14
N ASP A 146 -3.24 -7.99 12.80
CA ASP A 146 -4.61 -7.77 12.32
C ASP A 146 -5.20 -6.41 12.76
N GLY A 147 -4.35 -5.45 13.12
CA GLY A 147 -4.77 -4.10 13.47
C GLY A 147 -3.73 -3.30 14.25
N VAL A 148 -4.20 -2.18 14.81
CA VAL A 148 -3.48 -1.34 15.77
C VAL A 148 -3.91 -1.77 17.17
N TYR A 149 -2.94 -1.88 18.07
CA TYR A 149 -3.13 -2.35 19.44
C TYR A 149 -2.70 -1.28 20.46
N THR A 150 -3.21 -1.38 21.68
CA THR A 150 -2.76 -0.54 22.82
C THR A 150 -1.29 -0.74 23.16
N ALA A 151 -0.76 -1.95 22.95
CA ALA A 151 0.63 -2.33 23.15
C ALA A 151 1.04 -3.42 22.14
N ASP A 152 2.31 -3.79 22.08
CA ASP A 152 2.76 -4.90 21.22
C ASP A 152 2.13 -6.23 21.71
N PRO A 153 1.22 -6.86 20.94
CA PRO A 153 0.51 -8.06 21.39
C PRO A 153 1.42 -9.28 21.56
N LYS A 154 2.68 -9.21 21.10
CA LYS A 154 3.67 -10.26 21.34
C LYS A 154 4.40 -10.10 22.67
N LYS A 155 4.36 -8.91 23.27
CA LYS A 155 5.06 -8.57 24.52
C LYS A 155 4.10 -8.36 25.68
N ASP A 156 2.88 -7.91 25.38
CA ASP A 156 1.84 -7.63 26.36
C ASP A 156 0.59 -8.45 26.06
N ALA A 157 0.24 -9.36 26.97
CA ALA A 157 -0.95 -10.20 26.86
C ALA A 157 -2.27 -9.44 27.07
N MET A 158 -2.21 -8.23 27.65
CA MET A 158 -3.37 -7.34 27.84
C MET A 158 -3.55 -6.38 26.67
N ALA A 159 -2.74 -6.48 25.62
CA ALA A 159 -2.87 -5.66 24.43
C ALA A 159 -4.24 -5.88 23.78
N THR A 160 -5.02 -4.80 23.68
CA THR A 160 -6.34 -4.82 23.04
C THR A 160 -6.28 -4.14 21.69
N ARG A 161 -6.94 -4.75 20.69
CA ARG A 161 -7.02 -4.24 19.33
C ARG A 161 -8.08 -3.15 19.26
N TYR A 162 -7.76 -2.05 18.61
CA TYR A 162 -8.75 -1.03 18.27
C TYR A 162 -9.54 -1.42 17.03
N THR A 163 -10.86 -1.21 17.02
CA THR A 163 -11.68 -1.36 15.81
C THR A 163 -11.59 -0.11 14.94
N SER A 164 -11.68 1.07 15.56
CA SER A 164 -11.55 2.38 14.92
C SER A 164 -10.77 3.35 15.79
N LEU A 165 -10.07 4.29 15.15
CA LEU A 165 -9.29 5.35 15.79
C LEU A 165 -9.40 6.63 14.97
N SER A 166 -9.41 7.78 15.64
CA SER A 166 -9.09 9.07 14.99
C SER A 166 -7.58 9.27 14.88
N PHE A 167 -7.14 10.13 13.96
CA PHE A 167 -5.72 10.52 13.91
C PHE A 167 -5.25 11.14 15.24
N ASP A 168 -6.11 11.92 15.89
CA ASP A 168 -5.79 12.57 17.17
C ASP A 168 -5.66 11.57 18.32
N GLU A 169 -6.47 10.51 18.36
CA GLU A 169 -6.30 9.41 19.34
C GLU A 169 -5.01 8.65 19.13
N ALA A 170 -4.67 8.34 17.88
CA ALA A 170 -3.43 7.64 17.58
C ALA A 170 -2.19 8.47 17.95
N ILE A 171 -2.22 9.80 17.80
CA ILE A 171 -1.14 10.69 18.29
C ILE A 171 -1.12 10.73 19.81
N ARG A 172 -2.26 10.98 20.46
CA ARG A 172 -2.35 11.11 21.93
C ARG A 172 -1.86 9.86 22.65
N ASN A 173 -2.16 8.68 22.11
CA ASN A 173 -1.77 7.39 22.67
C ASN A 173 -0.42 6.89 22.13
N ASN A 174 0.30 7.69 21.34
CA ASN A 174 1.59 7.35 20.72
C ASN A 174 1.58 5.99 20.00
N LEU A 175 0.51 5.72 19.26
CA LEU A 175 0.31 4.43 18.57
C LEU A 175 1.16 4.37 17.30
N ALA A 176 1.96 3.31 17.17
CA ALA A 176 2.82 3.09 16.02
C ALA A 176 2.04 2.60 14.78
N VAL A 177 1.22 3.48 14.20
CA VAL A 177 0.41 3.17 13.01
C VAL A 177 1.24 3.28 11.73
N LEU A 178 1.94 4.39 11.55
CA LEU A 178 2.89 4.69 10.46
C LEU A 178 4.13 5.39 11.05
N ASP A 179 5.14 5.65 10.23
CA ASP A 179 6.12 6.67 10.60
C ASP A 179 5.45 8.05 10.67
N THR A 180 6.05 8.95 11.45
CA THR A 180 5.50 10.27 11.74
C THR A 180 5.22 11.09 10.49
N ALA A 181 6.07 11.03 9.46
CA ALA A 181 5.91 11.81 8.25
C ALA A 181 4.72 11.29 7.42
N ALA A 182 4.61 9.98 7.26
CA ALA A 182 3.48 9.35 6.59
C ALA A 182 2.15 9.63 7.31
N PHE A 183 2.16 9.57 8.64
CA PHE A 183 0.98 9.83 9.46
C PHE A 183 0.51 11.29 9.35
N ALA A 184 1.44 12.24 9.42
CA ALA A 184 1.13 13.66 9.24
C ALA A 184 0.52 13.92 7.86
N LEU A 185 1.08 13.33 6.81
CA LEU A 185 0.58 13.47 5.44
C LEU A 185 -0.84 12.91 5.29
N CYS A 186 -1.12 11.73 5.83
CA CYS A 186 -2.48 11.16 5.82
C CYS A 186 -3.49 12.08 6.55
N ARG A 187 -3.10 12.64 7.69
CA ARG A 187 -3.96 13.55 8.47
C ARG A 187 -4.25 14.85 7.72
N GLU A 188 -3.22 15.50 7.16
CA GLU A 188 -3.36 16.75 6.42
C GLU A 188 -4.22 16.59 5.17
N GLN A 189 -4.04 15.48 4.44
CA GLN A 189 -4.80 15.17 3.24
C GLN A 189 -6.16 14.52 3.54
N LYS A 190 -6.49 14.33 4.82
CA LYS A 190 -7.70 13.63 5.29
C LYS A 190 -7.87 12.25 4.63
N LEU A 191 -6.77 11.57 4.34
CA LEU A 191 -6.73 10.27 3.70
C LEU A 191 -6.88 9.18 4.77
N PRO A 192 -8.07 8.54 4.91
CA PRO A 192 -8.25 7.49 5.91
C PRO A 192 -7.38 6.29 5.56
N LEU A 193 -7.06 5.47 6.58
CA LEU A 193 -6.33 4.23 6.38
C LEU A 193 -6.91 3.05 7.16
N VAL A 194 -6.66 1.83 6.69
CA VAL A 194 -6.99 0.59 7.41
C VAL A 194 -5.74 -0.25 7.57
N VAL A 195 -5.43 -0.64 8.80
CA VAL A 195 -4.35 -1.59 9.12
C VAL A 195 -4.95 -2.98 9.28
N PHE A 196 -4.51 -3.95 8.49
CA PHE A 196 -5.06 -5.31 8.51
C PHE A 196 -3.97 -6.37 8.27
N ASP A 197 -4.28 -7.63 8.59
CA ASP A 197 -3.39 -8.76 8.33
C ASP A 197 -3.58 -9.29 6.91
N ILE A 198 -2.50 -9.28 6.12
CA ILE A 198 -2.51 -9.79 4.73
C ILE A 198 -2.56 -11.32 4.66
N PHE A 199 -2.11 -12.01 5.71
CA PHE A 199 -2.04 -13.47 5.74
C PHE A 199 -3.37 -14.10 6.12
N LYS A 200 -4.26 -13.33 6.76
CA LYS A 200 -5.63 -13.78 7.07
C LYS A 200 -6.44 -13.92 5.77
N PRO A 201 -6.86 -15.15 5.40
CA PRO A 201 -7.57 -15.38 4.14
C PRO A 201 -8.81 -14.49 4.00
N GLY A 202 -8.93 -13.83 2.85
CA GLY A 202 -10.06 -12.95 2.53
C GLY A 202 -10.05 -11.58 3.21
N ALA A 203 -9.08 -11.25 4.07
CA ALA A 203 -9.06 -9.97 4.80
C ALA A 203 -9.08 -8.76 3.86
N LEU A 204 -8.24 -8.77 2.82
CA LEU A 204 -8.24 -7.69 1.83
C LEU A 204 -9.62 -7.49 1.17
N LYS A 205 -10.32 -8.59 0.85
CA LYS A 205 -11.67 -8.52 0.29
C LYS A 205 -12.63 -7.88 1.30
N ARG A 206 -12.61 -8.31 2.56
CA ARG A 206 -13.47 -7.78 3.63
C ARG A 206 -13.27 -6.28 3.82
N VAL A 207 -12.02 -5.84 3.92
CA VAL A 207 -11.66 -4.42 4.03
C VAL A 207 -12.17 -3.61 2.83
N VAL A 208 -11.97 -4.12 1.61
CA VAL A 208 -12.46 -3.46 0.38
C VAL A 208 -13.98 -3.35 0.35
N MET A 209 -14.68 -4.38 0.84
CA MET A 209 -16.14 -4.40 0.93
C MET A 209 -16.69 -3.52 2.07
N GLY A 210 -15.83 -2.97 2.92
CA GLY A 210 -16.22 -2.16 4.08
C GLY A 210 -16.71 -2.99 5.27
N GLU A 211 -16.36 -4.28 5.32
CA GLU A 211 -16.63 -5.14 6.47
C GLU A 211 -15.67 -4.79 7.63
N ASP A 212 -16.03 -5.21 8.85
CA ASP A 212 -15.17 -5.03 10.04
C ASP A 212 -13.95 -5.95 9.96
N GLU A 213 -12.84 -5.40 9.44
CA GLU A 213 -11.56 -6.07 9.33
C GLU A 213 -10.44 -5.06 9.56
N GLY A 214 -9.49 -5.42 10.44
CA GLY A 214 -8.41 -4.49 10.77
C GLY A 214 -8.82 -3.37 11.71
N THR A 215 -7.99 -2.34 11.78
CA THR A 215 -8.29 -1.09 12.49
C THR A 215 -8.42 0.02 11.47
N ARG A 216 -9.53 0.75 11.51
CA ARG A 216 -9.76 1.92 10.65
C ARG A 216 -9.30 3.19 11.35
N VAL A 217 -8.42 3.97 10.72
CA VAL A 217 -8.00 5.29 11.19
C VAL A 217 -8.60 6.36 10.29
N THR A 218 -9.32 7.31 10.88
CA THR A 218 -10.02 8.38 10.17
C THR A 218 -9.59 9.78 10.66
N PRO A 219 -9.83 10.82 9.84
CA PRO A 219 -9.79 12.22 10.26
C PRO A 219 -10.47 12.47 11.61
#